data_AF-A0A059LAW4-F1
#
_entry.id   AF-A0A059LAW4-F1
#
_cell.length_a   1.000
_cell.length_b   1.000
_cell.length_c   1.000
_cell.angle_alpha   90.00
_cell.angle_beta   90.00
_cell.angle_gamma   90.00
#
_symmetry.space_group_name_H-M   'P 1'
#
loop_
_entity.id
_entity.type
_entity.pdbx_description
1 polymer ?
#
loop_
_entity_poly.entity_id
_entity_poly.type
_entity_poly.pdbx_seq_one_letter_code
_entity_poly.pdbx_strand_id
1 'polypeptide(L)'
;RLVFVSVKNAQPKRKVAIPVPDAGSWEAFISVICSKLKLSGVETLELAATGEHIVRLSQLQDIDEVHVTPASRDGPSSTGLPGTGGGGAG
;
A
#
# COMPACT_ATOMS: atom_id res chain seq x y z
N ARG A 1 9.21 -16.53 9.78
CA ARG A 1 10.26 -15.60 9.28
C ARG A 1 9.91 -14.15 9.63
N LEU A 2 10.88 -13.25 9.68
CA LEU A 2 10.70 -11.82 10.00
C LEU A 2 11.05 -10.97 8.79
N VAL A 3 10.19 -10.01 8.42
CA VAL A 3 10.48 -9.05 7.33
C VAL A 3 10.35 -7.63 7.83
N PHE A 4 11.06 -6.71 7.20
CA PHE A 4 10.95 -5.29 7.47
C PHE A 4 10.13 -4.62 6.39
N VAL A 5 9.07 -3.91 6.78
CA VAL A 5 8.19 -3.21 5.85
C VAL A 5 8.30 -1.72 6.08
N SER A 6 8.41 -0.94 5.00
CA SER A 6 8.38 0.52 5.05
C SER A 6 7.60 1.12 3.89
N VAL A 7 7.02 2.30 4.10
CA VAL A 7 6.20 2.97 3.08
C VAL A 7 7.09 3.62 2.02
N LYS A 8 6.87 3.28 0.75
CA LYS A 8 7.58 3.86 -0.40
C LYS A 8 7.34 5.38 -0.41
N ASN A 9 8.43 6.14 -0.54
CA ASN A 9 8.42 7.62 -0.55
C ASN A 9 7.85 8.34 0.69
N ALA A 10 7.61 7.65 1.81
CA ALA A 10 7.19 8.34 3.03
C ALA A 10 8.36 9.08 3.70
N GLN A 11 8.11 10.33 4.09
CA GLN A 11 8.99 11.10 4.98
C GLN A 11 8.21 11.54 6.22
N PRO A 12 8.61 11.12 7.44
CA PRO A 12 9.78 10.31 7.78
C PRO A 12 9.66 8.84 7.37
N LYS A 13 10.78 8.21 6.99
CA LYS A 13 10.83 6.76 6.68
C LYS A 13 10.49 5.96 7.93
N ARG A 14 9.29 5.37 7.97
CA ARG A 14 8.86 4.45 9.02
C ARG A 14 9.06 3.01 8.56
N LYS A 15 9.97 2.30 9.23
CA LYS A 15 10.25 0.88 9.03
C LYS A 15 9.74 0.09 10.23
N VAL A 16 8.96 -0.96 9.98
CA VAL A 16 8.38 -1.82 11.01
C VAL A 16 8.74 -3.28 10.73
N ALA A 17 9.06 -4.03 11.79
CA ALA A 17 9.31 -5.46 11.68
C ALA A 17 7.98 -6.21 11.77
N ILE A 18 7.68 -7.01 10.74
CA ILE A 18 6.46 -7.81 10.63
C ILE A 18 6.84 -9.29 10.65
N PRO A 19 6.37 -10.07 11.64
CA PRO A 19 6.53 -11.51 11.61
C PRO A 19 5.60 -12.11 10.55
N VAL A 20 6.17 -12.94 9.68
CA VAL A 20 5.44 -13.72 8.68
C VAL A 20 5.33 -15.16 9.20
N PRO A 21 4.12 -15.60 9.59
CA PRO A 21 3.90 -16.98 10.00
C PRO A 21 3.95 -17.91 8.79
N ASP A 22 4.51 -19.11 8.97
CA ASP A 22 4.69 -20.11 7.91
C ASP A 22 3.38 -20.62 7.31
N ALA A 23 2.29 -20.60 8.09
CA ALA A 23 0.93 -20.99 7.68
C ALA A 23 -0.04 -19.79 7.57
N GLY A 24 0.47 -18.56 7.42
CA GLY A 24 -0.36 -17.36 7.32
C GLY A 24 -1.07 -17.17 5.98
N SER A 25 -2.20 -16.47 5.98
CA SER A 25 -2.82 -15.97 4.75
C SER A 25 -2.19 -14.63 4.33
N TRP A 26 -2.17 -14.38 3.02
CA TRP A 26 -1.74 -13.10 2.47
C TRP A 26 -2.55 -11.94 3.03
N GLU A 27 -3.87 -12.10 3.13
CA GLU A 27 -4.79 -11.08 3.67
C GLU A 27 -4.47 -10.72 5.13
N ALA A 28 -4.15 -11.71 5.97
CA ALA A 28 -3.74 -11.46 7.35
C ALA A 28 -2.43 -10.66 7.41
N PHE A 29 -1.46 -10.98 6.54
CA PHE A 29 -0.22 -10.24 6.45
C PHE A 29 -0.44 -8.78 6.02
N ILE A 30 -1.26 -8.55 4.99
CA ILE A 30 -1.64 -7.19 4.56
C ILE A 30 -2.34 -6.43 5.69
N SER A 31 -3.28 -7.07 6.40
CA SER A 31 -3.98 -6.46 7.53
C SER A 31 -3.01 -6.03 8.64
N VAL A 32 -2.00 -6.84 8.94
CA VAL A 32 -0.96 -6.49 9.93
C VAL A 32 -0.12 -5.31 9.46
N ILE A 33 0.27 -5.27 8.18
CA ILE A 33 1.01 -4.14 7.59
C ILE A 33 0.18 -2.86 7.68
N CYS A 34 -1.08 -2.88 7.25
CA CYS A 34 -1.98 -1.74 7.33
C CYS A 34 -2.11 -1.24 8.77
N SER A 35 -2.30 -2.14 9.73
CA SER A 35 -2.44 -1.79 11.14
C SER A 35 -1.15 -1.15 11.70
N LYS A 36 0.02 -1.74 11.41
CA LYS A 36 1.31 -1.25 11.92
C LYS A 36 1.74 0.07 11.28
N LEU A 37 1.51 0.22 9.98
CA LEU A 37 1.87 1.44 9.22
C LEU A 37 0.75 2.49 9.20
N LYS A 38 -0.40 2.20 9.82
CA LYS A 38 -1.60 3.05 9.83
C LYS A 38 -2.08 3.41 8.42
N LEU A 39 -2.04 2.44 7.51
CA LEU A 39 -2.50 2.58 6.13
C LEU A 39 -3.96 2.12 6.02
N SER A 40 -4.72 2.78 5.15
CA SER A 40 -6.09 2.35 4.81
C SER A 40 -6.12 1.12 3.90
N GLY A 41 -5.05 0.91 3.14
CA GLY A 41 -4.89 -0.21 2.22
C GLY A 41 -3.48 -0.24 1.64
N VAL A 42 -3.16 -1.36 1.01
CA VAL A 42 -1.91 -1.57 0.28
C VAL A 42 -2.25 -1.78 -1.19
N GLU A 43 -1.61 -1.01 -2.07
CA GLU A 43 -1.75 -1.16 -3.51
C GLU A 43 -0.76 -2.18 -4.04
N THR A 44 0.52 -1.98 -3.73
CA THR A 44 1.62 -2.85 -4.15
C THR A 44 2.63 -3.04 -3.03
N LEU A 45 3.27 -4.21 -3.05
CA LEU A 45 4.45 -4.53 -2.24
C LEU A 45 5.59 -4.88 -3.17
N GLU A 46 6.77 -4.32 -2.90
CA GLU A 46 7.96 -4.49 -3.71
C GLU A 46 9.15 -4.82 -2.80
N LEU A 47 10.02 -5.76 -3.20
CA LEU A 47 11.27 -5.98 -2.49
C LEU A 47 12.17 -4.74 -2.63
N ALA A 48 12.73 -4.25 -1.53
CA ALA A 48 13.64 -3.11 -1.57
C ALA A 48 14.96 -3.44 -2.30
N ALA A 49 15.38 -4.71 -2.27
CA ALA A 49 16.61 -5.18 -2.89
C ALA A 49 16.54 -5.22 -4.43
N THR A 50 15.41 -5.65 -4.98
CA THR A 50 15.26 -5.92 -6.43
C THR A 50 14.20 -5.08 -7.12
N GLY A 51 13.28 -4.48 -6.35
CA GLY A 51 12.07 -3.86 -6.88
C GLY A 51 11.00 -4.87 -7.35
N GLU A 52 11.17 -6.17 -7.07
CA GLU A 52 10.23 -7.19 -7.51
C GLU A 52 8.89 -7.11 -6.75
N HIS A 53 7.78 -7.22 -7.48
CA HIS A 53 6.44 -7.21 -6.91
C HIS A 53 6.13 -8.50 -6.17
N ILE A 54 5.74 -8.35 -4.91
CA ILE A 54 5.43 -9.45 -4.00
C ILE A 54 3.92 -9.64 -3.97
N VAL A 55 3.47 -10.84 -4.32
CA VAL A 55 2.05 -11.22 -4.32
C VAL A 55 1.75 -12.42 -3.42
N ARG A 56 2.80 -13.08 -2.90
CA ARG A 56 2.67 -14.25 -2.01
C ARG A 56 3.73 -14.23 -0.92
N LEU A 57 3.38 -14.77 0.24
CA LEU A 57 4.31 -14.87 1.38
C LEU A 57 5.54 -15.71 1.05
N SER A 58 5.41 -16.75 0.21
CA SER A 58 6.51 -17.64 -0.17
C SER A 58 7.70 -16.93 -0.83
N GLN A 59 7.48 -15.75 -1.42
CA GLN A 59 8.54 -14.94 -2.04
C GLN A 59 9.39 -14.18 -1.01
N LEU A 60 8.89 -14.02 0.22
CA LEU A 60 9.59 -13.32 1.29
C LEU A 60 10.60 -14.22 1.97
N GLN A 61 11.82 -13.73 2.22
CA GLN A 61 12.82 -14.41 3.03
C GLN A 61 12.91 -13.79 4.43
N ASP A 62 13.69 -14.43 5.30
CA ASP A 62 13.98 -13.86 6.61
C ASP A 62 14.89 -12.63 6.44
N ILE A 63 14.61 -11.57 7.19
CA ILE A 63 15.33 -10.29 7.18
C ILE A 63 15.11 -9.47 5.89
N ASP A 64 14.21 -9.89 5.00
CA ASP A 64 13.91 -9.14 3.78
C ASP A 64 13.32 -7.76 4.08
N GLU A 65 13.67 -6.79 3.22
CA GLU A 65 13.11 -5.44 3.26
C GLU A 65 12.10 -5.25 2.13
N VAL A 66 10.91 -4.77 2.48
CA VAL A 66 9.78 -4.60 1.58
C VAL A 66 9.32 -3.15 1.63
N HIS A 67 9.16 -2.56 0.45
CA HIS A 67 8.51 -1.28 0.26
C HIS A 67 7.03 -1.49 -0.03
N VAL A 68 6.18 -0.75 0.68
CA VAL A 68 4.74 -0.76 0.48
C VAL A 68 4.29 0.55 -0.16
N THR A 69 3.53 0.45 -1.24
CA THR A 69 2.81 1.59 -1.80
C THR A 69 1.41 1.59 -1.19
N PRO A 70 1.05 2.64 -0.42
CA PRO A 70 -0.28 2.73 0.17
C PRO A 70 -1.31 2.91 -0.94
N ALA A 71 -2.45 2.24 -0.82
CA ALA A 71 -3.58 2.52 -1.72
C ALA A 71 -3.95 4.00 -1.56
N SER A 72 -3.88 4.75 -2.66
CA SER A 72 -4.28 6.15 -2.67
C SER A 72 -5.72 6.22 -2.18
N ARG A 73 -5.97 7.01 -1.14
CA ARG A 73 -7.33 7.28 -0.66
C ARG A 73 -8.09 8.25 -1.58
N ASP A 74 -7.60 8.41 -2.80
CA ASP A 74 -8.23 9.20 -3.84
C ASP A 74 -9.22 8.30 -4.58
N GLY A 75 -10.43 8.20 -4.02
CA GLY A 75 -11.56 8.09 -4.92
C GLY A 75 -11.51 9.28 -5.86
N PRO A 76 -11.87 9.17 -7.14
CA PRO A 76 -11.94 10.33 -8.00
C PRO A 76 -12.91 11.32 -7.35
N SER A 77 -12.34 12.37 -6.75
CA SER A 77 -13.06 13.60 -6.46
C SER A 77 -13.28 14.29 -7.79
N SER A 78 -14.13 13.70 -8.64
CA SER A 78 -14.72 14.38 -9.78
C SER A 78 -15.80 15.33 -9.27
N THR A 79 -15.39 16.31 -8.46
CA THR A 79 -16.15 17.55 -8.27
C THR A 79 -15.77 18.48 -9.42
N GLY A 80 -16.16 18.10 -10.64
CA GLY A 80 -16.23 19.00 -11.77
C GLY A 80 -17.64 19.56 -11.85
N LEU A 81 -17.79 20.83 -11.47
CA LEU A 81 -19.02 21.62 -11.35
C LEU A 81 -20.12 21.37 -12.42
N PRO A 82 -21.42 21.44 -12.07
CA PRO A 82 -22.46 21.74 -13.06
C PRO A 82 -22.31 23.19 -13.53
N GLY A 83 -21.79 23.35 -14.75
CA GLY A 83 -21.74 24.64 -15.43
C GLY A 83 -23.16 25.15 -15.66
N THR A 84 -23.53 26.19 -14.94
CA THR A 84 -24.76 26.96 -15.14
C THR A 84 -24.53 27.93 -16.31
N GLY A 85 -25.32 27.80 -17.36
CA GLY A 85 -25.47 28.80 -18.44
C GLY A 85 -26.64 28.33 -19.32
N GLY A 86 -27.79 28.98 -19.40
CA GLY A 86 -28.05 30.41 -19.32
C GLY A 86 -28.22 30.96 -20.73
N GLY A 87 -29.46 30.92 -21.24
CA GLY A 87 -29.97 31.82 -22.27
C GLY A 87 -29.43 31.68 -23.70
N GLY A 88 -30.26 31.19 -24.62
CA GLY A 88 -30.06 31.35 -26.05
C GLY A 88 -31.42 31.39 -26.75
N ALA A 89 -31.82 32.58 -27.18
CA ALA A 89 -33.10 32.90 -27.80
C ALA A 89 -33.31 32.18 -29.14
N GLY A 90 -34.59 31.93 -29.45
CA GLY A 90 -35.11 31.50 -30.75
C GLY A 90 -36.62 31.51 -30.70
#